data_AF-A0A855X6V2-F1
#
_entry.id   AF-A0A855X6V2-F1
#
_cell.length_a   1.000
_cell.length_b   1.000
_cell.length_c   1.000
_cell.angle_alpha   90.00
_cell.angle_beta   90.00
_cell.angle_gamma   90.00
#
_symmetry.space_group_name_H-M   'P 1'
#
loop_
_entity.id
_entity.type
_entity.pdbx_description
1 polymer ?
#
loop_
_entity_poly.entity_id
_entity_poly.type
_entity_poly.pdbx_seq_one_letter_code
_entity_poly.pdbx_strand_id
1 'polypeptide(L)' 'MDEKRIAIKMVVDGKERDVTFEELALSNNLALEALVRLLVEKKMFEPNELMHTMETVRKERYRVPEK' A
#
# COMPACT_ATOMS: atom_id res chain seq x y z
N MET A 1 20.21 -17.92 9.85
CA MET A 1 18.76 -17.72 9.94
C MET A 1 18.55 -16.23 9.98
N ASP A 2 18.10 -15.64 8.88
CA ASP A 2 17.86 -14.19 8.83
C ASP A 2 16.80 -13.83 9.87
N GLU A 3 17.15 -12.92 10.78
CA GLU A 3 16.22 -12.37 11.76
C GLU A 3 15.08 -11.70 11.00
N LYS A 4 13.90 -12.33 11.04
CA LYS A 4 12.66 -11.75 10.52
C LYS A 4 12.46 -10.40 11.18
N ARG A 5 12.68 -9.32 10.44
CA ARG A 5 12.51 -7.96 10.92
C ARG A 5 11.02 -7.74 11.17
N ILE A 6 10.62 -7.70 12.43
CA ILE A 6 9.26 -7.37 12.83
C ILE A 6 9.03 -5.89 12.52
N ALA A 7 7.97 -5.60 11.77
CA ALA A 7 7.58 -4.25 11.41
C ALA A 7 6.51 -3.71 12.38
N ILE A 8 5.52 -4.56 12.70
CA ILE A 8 4.37 -4.18 13.52
C ILE A 8 3.99 -5.36 14.41
N LYS A 9 3.66 -5.08 15.67
CA LYS A 9 2.94 -6.01 16.54
C LYS A 9 1.46 -5.60 16.56
N MET A 10 0.58 -6.51 16.16
CA MET A 10 -0.86 -6.28 16.09
C MET A 10 -1.58 -7.11 17.14
N VAL A 11 -2.70 -6.61 17.68
CA VAL A 11 -3.63 -7.40 18.48
C VAL A 11 -4.90 -7.63 17.67
N VAL A 12 -5.16 -8.88 17.30
CA VAL A 12 -6.36 -9.29 16.57
C VAL A 12 -7.06 -10.36 17.38
N ASP A 13 -8.34 -10.16 17.68
CA ASP A 13 -9.16 -11.06 18.52
C ASP A 13 -8.51 -11.39 19.87
N GLY A 14 -7.84 -10.40 20.48
CA GLY A 14 -7.14 -10.54 21.75
C GLY A 14 -5.81 -11.32 21.68
N LYS A 15 -5.36 -11.73 20.48
CA LYS A 15 -4.05 -12.39 20.29
C LYS A 15 -3.04 -11.41 19.71
N GLU A 16 -1.87 -11.35 20.34
CA GLU A 16 -0.71 -10.67 19.79
C GLU A 16 -0.16 -11.45 18.60
N ARG A 17 0.08 -10.75 17.48
CA ARG A 17 0.75 -11.27 16.31
C ARG A 17 1.83 -10.29 15.88
N ASP A 18 3.05 -10.81 15.77
CA ASP A 18 4.14 -10.09 15.12
C ASP A 18 4.01 -10.23 13.60
N VAL A 19 4.09 -9.09 12.91
CA VAL A 19 3.99 -8.99 11.45
C VAL A 19 5.35 -8.53 10.93
N THR A 20 5.93 -9.31 10.02
CA THR A 20 7.21 -8.96 9.41
C THR A 20 7.06 -7.82 8.39
N PHE A 21 8.15 -7.16 8.02
CA PHE A 21 8.14 -6.18 6.92
C PHE A 21 7.61 -6.78 5.60
N GLU A 22 7.94 -8.04 5.32
CA GLU A 22 7.51 -8.74 4.10
C GLU A 22 6.01 -9.02 4.12
N GLU A 23 5.48 -9.51 5.24
CA GLU A 23 4.05 -9.72 5.44
C GLU A 23 3.28 -8.40 5.33
N LEU A 24 3.81 -7.33 5.92
CA LEU A 24 3.21 -6.01 5.85
C LEU A 24 3.18 -5.46 4.41
N ALA A 25 4.30 -5.55 3.70
CA ALA A 25 4.40 -5.09 2.31
C ALA A 25 3.45 -5.87 1.40
N LEU A 26 3.40 -7.19 1.55
CA LEU A 26 2.47 -8.05 0.81
C LEU A 26 1.02 -7.69 1.11
N SER A 27 0.67 -7.56 2.39
CA SER A 27 -0.69 -7.21 2.81
C SER A 27 -1.12 -5.85 2.27
N ASN A 28 -0.24 -4.85 2.30
CA ASN A 28 -0.54 -3.51 1.78
C ASN A 28 -0.78 -3.53 0.26
N ASN A 29 0.04 -4.25 -0.50
CA ASN A 29 -0.13 -4.37 -1.94
C ASN A 29 -1.45 -5.07 -2.29
N LEU A 30 -1.77 -6.18 -1.62
CA LEU A 30 -3.03 -6.91 -1.82
C LEU A 30 -4.25 -6.06 -1.47
N ALA A 31 -4.22 -5.37 -0.33
CA ALA A 31 -5.31 -4.52 0.12
C ALA A 31 -5.55 -3.36 -0.86
N LEU A 32 -4.48 -2.71 -1.33
CA LEU A 32 -4.58 -1.60 -2.29
C LEU A 32 -5.11 -2.08 -3.65
N GLU A 33 -4.62 -3.22 -4.15
CA GLU A 33 -5.12 -3.81 -5.40
C GLU A 33 -6.61 -4.14 -5.30
N ALA A 34 -7.03 -4.82 -4.23
CA ALA A 34 -8.43 -5.17 -4.00
C ALA A 34 -9.33 -3.92 -3.92
N LEU A 35 -8.87 -2.88 -3.22
CA LEU A 35 -9.59 -1.62 -3.12
C LEU A 35 -9.76 -0.95 -4.49
N VAL A 36 -8.68 -0.84 -5.27
CA VAL A 36 -8.72 -0.22 -6.60
C VAL A 36 -9.68 -0.99 -7.53
N ARG A 37 -9.59 -2.32 -7.56
CA ARG A 37 -10.49 -3.17 -8.36
C ARG A 37 -11.96 -2.93 -7.99
N LEU A 38 -12.28 -2.92 -6.69
CA LEU A 38 -13.63 -2.69 -6.20
C LEU A 38 -14.18 -1.31 -6.61
N LEU A 39 -13.35 -0.27 -6.56
CA LEU A 39 -13.76 1.09 -6.93
C LEU A 39 -14.00 1.23 -8.44
N VAL A 40 -13.18 0.57 -9.27
CA VAL A 40 -13.39 0.51 -10.73
C VAL A 40 -14.66 -0.27 -11.06
N GLU A 41 -14.89 -1.44 -10.42
CA GLU A 41 -16.12 -2.22 -10.60
C GLU A 41 -17.38 -1.41 -10.21
N LYS A 42 -17.27 -0.58 -9.17
CA LYS A 42 -18.31 0.36 -8.74
C LYS A 42 -18.40 1.62 -9.61
N LYS A 43 -17.57 1.75 -10.65
CA LYS A 43 -17.51 2.90 -11.58
C LYS A 43 -17.28 4.23 -10.85
N MET A 44 -16.47 4.21 -9.79
CA MET A 44 -16.12 5.42 -9.04
C MET A 44 -15.07 6.27 -9.77
N PHE A 45 -14.24 5.64 -10.60
CA PHE A 45 -13.27 6.28 -11.49
C PHE A 45 -12.84 5.27 -12.58
N GLU A 46 -12.27 5.78 -13.67
CA GLU A 46 -11.64 5.00 -14.72
C GLU A 46 -10.16 4.71 -14.41
N PRO A 47 -9.61 3.55 -14.84
CA PRO A 47 -8.20 3.20 -14.56
C PRO A 47 -7.18 4.28 -14.98
N ASN A 48 -7.46 5.00 -16.07
CA ASN A 48 -6.58 6.08 -16.55
C ASN A 48 -6.55 7.29 -15.60
N GLU A 49 -7.65 7.59 -14.90
CA GLU A 49 -7.70 8.68 -13.91
C GLU A 49 -6.80 8.38 -12.72
N LEU A 50 -6.79 7.12 -12.26
CA LEU A 50 -5.88 6.66 -11.21
C LEU A 50 -4.42 6.80 -11.65
N MET A 51 -4.08 6.34 -12.87
CA MET A 51 -2.72 6.46 -13.40
C MET A 51 -2.26 7.91 -13.46
N HIS A 52 -3.10 8.82 -13.97
CA HIS A 52 -2.78 10.24 -14.01
C HIS A 52 -2.57 10.84 -12.61
N THR A 53 -3.46 10.49 -11.67
CA THR A 53 -3.35 10.93 -10.28
C THR A 53 -2.06 10.44 -9.62
N MET A 54 -1.67 9.19 -9.86
CA MET A 54 -0.41 8.63 -9.36
C MET A 54 0.81 9.38 -9.88
N GLU A 55 0.81 9.79 -11.16
CA GLU A 55 1.88 10.61 -11.71
C GLU A 55 1.95 11.99 -11.08
N THR A 56 0.80 12.62 -10.84
CA THR A 56 0.70 13.93 -10.18
C THR A 56 1.24 13.85 -8.76
N VAL A 57 0.77 12.88 -7.95
CA VAL A 57 1.27 12.65 -6.59
C VAL A 57 2.78 12.38 -6.61
N ARG A 58 3.28 11.62 -7.59
CA ARG A 58 4.71 11.36 -7.73
C ARG A 58 5.49 12.66 -7.96
N LYS A 59 5.02 13.53 -8.86
CA LYS A 59 5.65 14.83 -9.14
C LYS A 59 5.61 15.74 -7.91
N GLU A 60 4.53 15.75 -7.15
CA GLU A 60 4.39 16.59 -5.97
C GLU A 60 5.28 16.15 -4.81
N ARG A 61 5.32 14.84 -4.54
CA ARG A 61 6.03 14.29 -3.37
C ARG A 61 7.51 14.00 -3.61
N TYR A 62 7.89 13.67 -4.85
CA TYR A 62 9.26 13.30 -5.22
C TYR A 62 9.91 14.33 -6.12
N ARG A 63 9.51 15.61 -6.03
CA ARG A 63 10.33 16.72 -6.50
C ARG A 63 11.70 16.62 -5.81
N VAL A 64 12.64 16.01 -6.52
CA VAL A 64 14.06 16.06 -6.19
C VAL A 64 14.40 17.56 -6.12
N PRO A 65 15.02 18.07 -5.05
CA PRO A 65 15.53 19.43 -5.06
C PRO A 65 16.46 19.54 -6.26
N GLU A 66 16.21 20.48 -7.17
CA GLU A 66 17.18 20.81 -8.22
C GLU A 66 18.52 21.09 -7.52
N LYS A 67 19.52 20.25 -7.80
CA LYS A 67 20.91 20.53 -7.45
C LYS A 67 21.49 21.44 -8.51
#